data_AF-A0A4U9IXN0-F1
#
_entry.id   AF-A0A4U9IXN0-F1
#
_cell.length_a   1.000
_cell.length_b   1.000
_cell.length_c   1.000
_cell.angle_alpha   90.00
_cell.angle_beta   90.00
_cell.angle_gamma   90.00
#
_symmetry.space_group_name_H-M   'P 1'
#
loop_
_entity.id
_entity.type
_entity.pdbx_description
1 polymer ?
#
loop_
_entity_poly.entity_id
_entity_poly.type
_entity_poly.pdbx_seq_one_letter_code
_entity_poly.pdbx_strand_id
1 'polypeptide(L)'
;MATISGTDAKTWLLAQADFLVKLAGRKLWSDQDVTTAAALLKSADASLGDMNDPSLITARRALTEDIASLATVSQVDYDGIILKVNQLSNQIDNLRLADNNDDDSPMDSDSGELSSSLSEWRINLQKSWQNFMDSFITVRRRDETAVPLLAPNQDVYLRENLRSRLLVAAQAVPRHQEETYKQALDNVSTWVRAYYDTDDATTTAFLEDVDKLSQQNITMNVPDKLASQPILEKLMQTRVRNLLAQPGVAAEQEAPASAPAPDSAPQGE
;
A
#
# COMPACT_ATOMS: atom_id res chain seq x y z
N MET A 1 -14.12 -39.18 -20.80
CA MET A 1 -13.18 -38.30 -20.08
C MET A 1 -12.07 -37.94 -21.03
N ALA A 2 -11.88 -36.65 -21.36
CA ALA A 2 -10.79 -36.22 -22.23
C ALA A 2 -9.47 -36.34 -21.48
N THR A 3 -8.54 -37.17 -21.97
CA THR A 3 -7.18 -37.30 -21.43
C THR A 3 -6.36 -36.11 -21.91
N ILE A 4 -6.07 -35.17 -21.00
CA ILE A 4 -5.17 -34.04 -21.27
C ILE A 4 -3.79 -34.63 -21.57
N SER A 5 -3.23 -34.34 -22.76
CA SER A 5 -1.90 -34.84 -23.12
C SER A 5 -0.84 -34.11 -22.28
N GLY A 6 0.29 -34.75 -21.98
CA GLY A 6 1.38 -34.11 -21.21
C GLY A 6 1.89 -32.79 -21.82
N THR A 7 1.75 -32.63 -23.13
CA THR A 7 2.03 -31.41 -23.89
C THR A 7 1.06 -30.26 -23.59
N ASP A 8 -0.21 -30.57 -23.32
CA ASP A 8 -1.25 -29.59 -22.95
C ASP A 8 -1.07 -29.14 -21.50
N ALA A 9 -0.73 -30.07 -20.60
CA ALA A 9 -0.42 -29.77 -19.21
C ALA A 9 0.76 -28.79 -19.06
N LYS A 10 1.84 -29.01 -19.82
CA LYS A 10 2.99 -28.08 -19.86
C LYS A 10 2.63 -26.70 -20.43
N THR A 11 1.79 -26.66 -21.46
CA THR A 11 1.31 -25.39 -22.04
C THR A 11 0.49 -24.60 -21.02
N TRP A 12 -0.35 -25.31 -20.25
CA TRP A 12 -1.15 -24.71 -19.19
C TRP A 12 -0.28 -24.12 -18.07
N LEU A 13 0.74 -24.85 -17.59
CA LEU A 13 1.66 -24.36 -16.54
C LEU A 13 2.43 -23.10 -16.95
N LEU A 14 2.83 -22.99 -18.21
CA LEU A 14 3.47 -21.76 -18.73
C LEU A 14 2.49 -20.59 -18.78
N ALA A 15 1.25 -20.84 -19.22
CA ALA A 15 0.20 -19.82 -19.25
C ALA A 15 -0.19 -19.34 -17.84
N GLN A 16 -0.24 -20.25 -16.88
CA GLN A 16 -0.48 -19.95 -15.48
C GLN A 16 0.63 -19.06 -14.92
N ALA A 17 1.91 -19.35 -15.21
CA ALA A 17 3.03 -18.53 -14.79
C ALA A 17 2.98 -17.11 -15.40
N ASP A 18 2.75 -17.00 -16.73
CA ASP A 18 2.60 -15.70 -17.40
C ASP A 18 1.46 -14.86 -16.81
N PHE A 19 0.30 -15.48 -16.55
CA PHE A 19 -0.83 -14.82 -15.90
C PHE A 19 -0.47 -14.31 -14.50
N LEU A 20 0.18 -15.14 -13.68
CA LEU A 20 0.58 -14.77 -12.32
C LEU A 20 1.56 -13.61 -12.30
N VAL A 21 2.52 -13.56 -13.21
CA VAL A 21 3.47 -12.44 -13.32
C VAL A 21 2.77 -11.15 -13.72
N LYS A 22 1.83 -11.20 -14.67
CA LYS A 22 1.03 -10.03 -15.05
C LYS A 22 0.15 -9.53 -13.89
N LEU A 23 -0.42 -10.45 -13.13
CA LEU A 23 -1.20 -10.10 -11.94
C LEU A 23 -0.31 -9.52 -10.84
N ALA A 24 0.90 -10.05 -10.66
CA ALA A 24 1.89 -9.52 -9.73
C ALA A 24 2.28 -8.08 -10.08
N GLY A 25 2.54 -7.79 -11.36
CA GLY A 25 2.81 -6.43 -11.82
C GLY A 25 1.65 -5.47 -11.54
N ARG A 26 0.40 -5.91 -11.78
CA ARG A 26 -0.78 -5.11 -11.42
C ARG A 26 -0.85 -4.84 -9.92
N LYS A 27 -0.68 -5.85 -9.08
CA LYS A 27 -0.66 -5.70 -7.61
C LYS A 27 0.43 -4.74 -7.15
N LEU A 28 1.60 -4.84 -7.75
CA LEU A 28 2.76 -4.02 -7.42
C LEU A 28 2.57 -2.53 -7.76
N TRP A 29 2.14 -2.22 -8.99
CA TRP A 29 2.09 -0.82 -9.47
C TRP A 29 0.75 -0.12 -9.25
N SER A 30 -0.36 -0.86 -9.21
CA SER A 30 -1.70 -0.30 -8.98
C SER A 30 -2.05 -0.31 -7.50
N ASP A 31 -1.92 -1.47 -6.87
CA ASP A 31 -2.42 -1.67 -5.50
C ASP A 31 -1.33 -1.41 -4.46
N GLN A 32 -0.08 -1.18 -4.90
CA GLN A 32 1.09 -1.03 -4.05
C GLN A 32 1.29 -2.23 -3.09
N ASP A 33 0.78 -3.40 -3.48
CA ASP A 33 0.76 -4.61 -2.66
C ASP A 33 1.95 -5.50 -3.02
N VAL A 34 3.13 -5.16 -2.48
CA VAL A 34 4.38 -5.89 -2.68
C VAL A 34 4.31 -7.32 -2.15
N THR A 35 3.62 -7.51 -1.02
CA THR A 35 3.48 -8.82 -0.37
C THR A 35 2.74 -9.81 -1.28
N THR A 36 1.59 -9.40 -1.80
CA THR A 36 0.82 -10.22 -2.75
C THR A 36 1.57 -10.39 -4.06
N ALA A 37 2.21 -9.33 -4.59
CA ALA A 37 3.01 -9.42 -5.80
C ALA A 37 4.13 -10.46 -5.65
N ALA A 38 4.89 -10.44 -4.56
CA ALA A 38 5.95 -11.41 -4.29
C ALA A 38 5.41 -12.85 -4.15
N ALA A 39 4.25 -13.04 -3.51
CA ALA A 39 3.60 -14.34 -3.41
C ALA A 39 3.17 -14.88 -4.78
N LEU A 40 2.63 -14.01 -5.65
CA LEU A 40 2.27 -14.35 -7.03
C LEU A 40 3.49 -14.74 -7.86
N LEU A 41 4.62 -14.02 -7.73
CA LEU A 41 5.88 -14.38 -8.41
C LEU A 41 6.45 -15.72 -7.94
N LYS A 42 6.41 -16.00 -6.63
CA LYS A 42 6.80 -17.32 -6.09
C LYS A 42 5.92 -18.44 -6.65
N SER A 43 4.62 -18.17 -6.79
CA SER A 43 3.67 -19.12 -7.38
C SER A 43 3.92 -19.33 -8.87
N ALA A 44 4.33 -18.28 -9.59
CA ALA A 44 4.75 -18.37 -10.98
C ALA A 44 6.02 -19.22 -11.14
N ASP A 45 7.04 -19.05 -10.28
CA ASP A 45 8.26 -19.87 -10.32
C ASP A 45 7.98 -21.34 -10.01
N ALA A 46 7.10 -21.61 -9.04
CA ALA A 46 6.67 -22.98 -8.73
C ALA A 46 5.99 -23.65 -9.95
N SER A 47 5.07 -22.93 -10.62
CA SER A 47 4.41 -23.41 -11.85
C SER A 47 5.41 -23.75 -12.96
N LEU A 48 6.47 -22.96 -13.14
CA LEU A 48 7.54 -23.28 -14.09
C LEU A 48 8.42 -24.45 -13.63
N GLY A 49 8.64 -24.57 -12.32
CA GLY A 49 9.40 -25.67 -11.71
C GLY A 49 8.77 -27.03 -11.97
N ASP A 50 7.46 -27.12 -11.87
CA ASP A 50 6.69 -28.35 -12.11
C ASP A 50 6.79 -28.86 -13.56
N MET A 51 7.13 -27.99 -14.51
CA MET A 51 7.33 -28.38 -15.92
C MET A 51 8.62 -29.16 -16.15
N ASN A 52 9.60 -29.01 -15.26
CA ASN A 52 10.93 -29.64 -15.30
C ASN A 52 11.62 -29.51 -16.68
N ASP A 53 11.54 -28.32 -17.29
CA ASP A 53 12.02 -28.02 -18.64
C ASP A 53 13.25 -27.07 -18.62
N PRO A 54 14.42 -27.50 -19.12
CA PRO A 54 15.63 -26.68 -19.16
C PRO A 54 15.51 -25.37 -19.95
N SER A 55 14.60 -25.29 -20.93
CA SER A 55 14.40 -24.07 -21.73
C SER A 55 13.85 -22.89 -20.89
N LEU A 56 13.30 -23.17 -19.72
CA LEU A 56 12.72 -22.18 -18.81
C LEU A 56 13.72 -21.57 -17.83
N ILE A 57 14.98 -22.03 -17.81
CA ILE A 57 16.02 -21.56 -16.86
C ILE A 57 16.16 -20.04 -16.88
N THR A 58 16.13 -19.42 -18.06
CA THR A 58 16.22 -17.96 -18.19
C THR A 58 15.03 -17.24 -17.53
N ALA A 59 13.82 -17.77 -17.69
CA ALA A 59 12.62 -17.22 -17.05
C ALA A 59 12.63 -17.39 -15.53
N ARG A 60 13.03 -18.57 -15.05
CA ARG A 60 13.16 -18.85 -13.61
C ARG A 60 14.20 -17.99 -12.91
N ARG A 61 15.32 -17.70 -13.58
CA ARG A 61 16.34 -16.77 -13.06
C ARG A 61 15.79 -15.35 -12.92
N ALA A 62 15.09 -14.86 -13.94
CA ALA A 62 14.47 -13.53 -13.90
C ALA A 62 13.39 -13.43 -12.81
N LEU A 63 12.59 -14.48 -12.62
CA LEU A 63 11.64 -14.56 -11.49
C LEU A 63 12.34 -14.51 -10.14
N THR A 64 13.46 -15.23 -9.99
CA THR A 64 14.24 -15.23 -8.75
C THR A 64 14.79 -13.84 -8.45
N GLU A 65 15.26 -13.12 -9.47
CA GLU A 65 15.73 -11.73 -9.35
C GLU A 65 14.59 -10.78 -8.95
N ASP A 66 13.43 -10.88 -9.61
CA ASP A 66 12.25 -10.08 -9.28
C ASP A 66 11.77 -10.34 -7.83
N ILE A 67 11.73 -11.61 -7.40
CA ILE A 67 11.38 -12.00 -6.02
C ILE A 67 12.38 -11.41 -5.01
N ALA A 68 13.68 -11.49 -5.31
CA ALA A 68 14.72 -10.95 -4.45
C ALA A 68 14.62 -9.42 -4.35
N SER A 69 14.36 -8.74 -5.47
CA SER A 69 14.13 -7.30 -5.51
C SER A 69 12.96 -6.90 -4.62
N LEU A 70 11.79 -7.54 -4.75
CA LEU A 70 10.63 -7.23 -3.92
C LEU A 70 10.85 -7.53 -2.43
N ALA A 71 11.64 -8.55 -2.08
CA ALA A 71 11.96 -8.86 -0.69
C ALA A 71 12.77 -7.76 0.02
N THR A 72 13.53 -6.94 -0.73
CA THR A 72 14.25 -5.78 -0.16
C THR A 72 13.31 -4.62 0.14
N VAL A 73 12.22 -4.48 -0.61
CA VAL A 73 11.23 -3.40 -0.45
C VAL A 73 10.36 -3.62 0.79
N SER A 74 10.10 -4.88 1.15
CA SER A 74 9.20 -5.27 2.23
C SER A 74 9.79 -5.22 3.65
N GLN A 75 10.86 -4.45 3.89
CA GLN A 75 11.53 -4.42 5.21
C GLN A 75 10.92 -3.45 6.22
N VAL A 76 10.08 -2.51 5.78
CA VAL A 76 9.43 -1.55 6.70
C VAL A 76 8.26 -2.23 7.42
N ASP A 77 8.28 -2.18 8.75
CA ASP A 77 7.21 -2.71 9.62
C ASP A 77 6.01 -1.75 9.67
N TYR A 78 5.25 -1.68 8.57
CA TYR A 78 4.09 -0.81 8.44
C TYR A 78 3.02 -1.09 9.51
N ASP A 79 2.79 -2.37 9.86
CA ASP A 79 1.84 -2.76 10.89
C ASP A 79 2.27 -2.27 12.28
N GLY A 80 3.56 -2.39 12.60
CA GLY A 80 4.14 -1.84 13.82
C GLY A 80 4.03 -0.31 13.91
N ILE A 81 4.21 0.40 12.78
CA ILE A 81 3.99 1.85 12.71
C ILE A 81 2.52 2.19 13.01
N ILE A 82 1.59 1.52 12.33
CA ILE A 82 0.15 1.73 12.54
C ILE A 82 -0.24 1.46 13.99
N LEU A 83 0.28 0.39 14.58
CA LEU A 83 0.04 0.05 15.98
C LEU A 83 0.51 1.16 16.92
N LYS A 84 1.72 1.67 16.72
CA LYS A 84 2.27 2.78 17.51
C LYS A 84 1.46 4.07 17.36
N VAL A 85 1.05 4.42 16.14
CA VAL A 85 0.19 5.59 15.89
C VAL A 85 -1.15 5.45 16.63
N ASN A 86 -1.76 4.26 16.60
CA ASN A 86 -3.00 4.00 17.35
C ASN A 86 -2.78 4.02 18.87
N GLN A 87 -1.63 3.57 19.36
CA GLN A 87 -1.27 3.67 20.78
C GLN A 87 -1.18 5.13 21.23
N LEU A 88 -0.57 6.02 20.44
CA LEU A 88 -0.57 7.46 20.72
C LEU A 88 -2.00 8.01 20.80
N SER A 89 -2.89 7.60 19.90
CA SER A 89 -4.29 8.06 19.90
C SER A 89 -5.02 7.73 21.22
N ASN A 90 -4.71 6.58 21.81
CA ASN A 90 -5.24 6.17 23.11
C ASN A 90 -4.59 6.89 24.30
N GLN A 91 -3.37 7.39 24.15
CA GLN A 91 -2.64 8.12 25.21
C GLN A 91 -3.08 9.58 25.33
N ILE A 92 -3.76 10.15 24.33
CA ILE A 92 -4.21 11.55 24.31
C ILE A 92 -5.01 11.93 25.56
N ASP A 93 -5.84 11.02 26.10
CA ASP A 93 -6.66 11.30 27.29
C ASP A 93 -5.84 11.42 28.59
N ASN A 94 -4.61 10.92 28.59
CA ASN A 94 -3.71 10.97 29.74
C ASN A 94 -2.82 12.22 29.72
N LEU A 95 -2.82 12.99 28.64
CA LEU A 95 -2.01 14.18 28.51
C LEU A 95 -2.60 15.31 29.36
N ARG A 96 -1.74 15.96 30.16
CA ARG A 96 -2.13 17.08 31.01
C ARG A 96 -2.03 18.37 30.20
N LEU A 97 -3.11 19.15 30.19
CA LEU A 97 -3.10 20.47 29.59
C LEU A 97 -2.11 21.36 30.34
N ALA A 98 -1.44 22.24 29.61
CA ALA A 98 -0.62 23.28 30.23
C ALA A 98 -1.54 24.15 31.10
N ASP A 99 -1.09 24.48 32.31
CA ASP A 99 -1.82 25.37 33.20
C ASP A 99 -1.70 26.80 32.67
N ASN A 100 -2.55 27.16 31.72
CA ASN A 100 -2.72 28.55 31.30
C ASN A 100 -3.60 29.24 32.34
N ASN A 101 -3.03 29.49 33.53
CA ASN A 101 -3.52 30.61 34.33
C ASN A 101 -3.25 31.86 33.48
N ASP A 102 -4.26 32.30 32.74
CA ASP A 102 -4.41 33.69 32.35
C ASP A 102 -4.54 34.47 33.66
N ASP A 103 -3.38 34.78 34.24
CA ASP A 103 -3.24 35.70 35.34
C ASP A 103 -3.67 37.07 34.80
N ASP A 104 -4.88 37.48 35.17
CA ASP A 104 -5.43 38.82 35.01
C ASP A 104 -4.71 39.82 35.93
N SER A 105 -3.40 39.64 36.11
CA SER A 105 -2.54 40.55 36.85
C SER A 105 -1.77 41.42 35.86
N PRO A 106 -1.76 42.75 36.06
CA PRO A 106 -1.07 43.66 35.16
C PRO A 106 0.42 43.34 35.16
N MET A 107 0.91 42.89 34.02
CA MET A 107 2.31 42.61 33.75
C MET A 107 3.13 43.90 33.81
N ASP A 108 3.80 44.12 34.94
CA ASP A 108 4.98 44.97 35.13
C ASP A 108 5.61 44.52 36.47
N SER A 109 6.92 44.31 36.62
CA SER A 109 8.07 44.32 35.73
C SER A 109 9.22 43.62 36.49
N ASP A 110 10.24 43.18 35.75
CA ASP A 110 11.51 42.60 36.20
C ASP A 110 11.53 41.11 36.63
N SER A 111 11.79 40.25 35.65
CA SER A 111 12.79 39.19 35.83
C SER A 111 13.51 38.92 34.52
N GLY A 112 14.82 38.73 34.64
CA GLY A 112 15.80 38.91 33.57
C GLY A 112 15.81 37.80 32.52
N GLU A 113 16.22 38.22 31.34
CA GLU A 113 16.87 37.46 30.26
C GLU A 113 16.53 35.97 30.16
N LEU A 114 15.54 35.64 29.32
CA LEU A 114 15.51 34.41 28.54
C LEU A 114 14.82 34.65 27.18
N SER A 115 15.66 34.69 26.14
CA SER A 115 15.45 34.47 24.70
C SER A 115 14.16 34.99 24.03
N SER A 116 14.33 36.06 23.23
CA SER A 116 13.38 36.54 22.22
C SER A 116 12.96 35.47 21.20
N SER A 117 13.71 34.36 21.06
CA SER A 117 13.35 33.28 20.15
C SER A 117 12.13 32.48 20.62
N LEU A 118 11.89 32.35 21.93
CA LEU A 118 10.82 31.49 22.46
C LEU A 118 9.42 32.14 22.34
N SER A 119 9.35 33.45 22.54
CA SER A 119 8.14 34.23 22.35
C SER A 119 7.80 34.38 20.86
N GLU A 120 8.80 34.55 19.99
CA GLU A 120 8.58 34.70 18.55
C GLU A 120 8.03 33.42 17.88
N TRP A 121 8.52 32.22 18.21
CA TRP A 121 7.94 30.99 17.64
C TRP A 121 6.50 30.77 18.10
N ARG A 122 6.17 31.08 19.35
CA ARG A 122 4.81 30.96 19.89
C ARG A 122 3.84 31.94 19.23
N ILE A 123 4.28 33.18 18.99
CA ILE A 123 3.49 34.18 18.26
C ILE A 123 3.28 33.77 16.79
N ASN A 124 4.33 33.29 16.11
CA ASN A 124 4.22 32.80 14.74
C ASN A 124 3.34 31.56 14.64
N LEU A 125 3.37 30.68 15.65
CA LEU A 125 2.55 29.49 15.72
C LEU A 125 1.08 29.80 16.00
N GLN A 126 0.80 30.76 16.89
CA GLN A 126 -0.56 31.27 17.14
C GLN A 126 -1.18 31.90 15.89
N LYS A 127 -0.39 32.62 15.08
CA LYS A 127 -0.85 33.17 13.79
C LYS A 127 -1.15 32.06 12.77
N SER A 128 -0.29 31.05 12.67
CA SER A 128 -0.53 29.88 11.82
C SER A 128 -1.79 29.11 12.24
N TRP A 129 -2.05 29.03 13.55
CA TRP A 129 -3.27 28.44 14.11
C TRP A 129 -4.55 29.21 13.76
N GLN A 130 -4.55 30.54 13.91
CA GLN A 130 -5.71 31.38 13.55
C GLN A 130 -6.11 31.18 12.08
N ASN A 131 -5.14 31.18 11.18
CA ASN A 131 -5.38 30.95 9.75
C ASN A 131 -5.88 29.51 9.44
N PHE A 132 -5.41 28.52 10.20
CA PHE A 132 -5.85 27.13 10.05
C PHE A 132 -7.27 26.90 10.58
N MET A 133 -7.63 27.48 11.73
CA MET A 133 -8.97 27.39 12.33
C MET A 133 -10.06 28.06 11.48
N ASP A 134 -9.76 29.23 10.89
CA ASP A 134 -10.66 29.91 9.96
C ASP A 134 -11.04 29.04 8.74
N SER A 135 -10.20 28.06 8.41
CA SER A 135 -10.40 27.16 7.26
C SER A 135 -11.19 25.88 7.58
N PHE A 136 -11.36 25.51 8.85
CA PHE A 136 -12.04 24.25 9.25
C PHE A 136 -13.33 24.45 10.06
N ILE A 137 -13.55 25.62 10.68
CA ILE A 137 -14.78 25.94 11.43
C ILE A 137 -15.47 27.18 10.84
N THR A 138 -16.28 27.01 9.79
CA THR A 138 -17.16 28.08 9.32
C THR A 138 -18.41 28.13 10.21
N VAL A 139 -18.41 28.95 11.27
CA VAL A 139 -19.60 29.16 12.10
C VAL A 139 -20.65 29.95 11.30
N ARG A 140 -21.63 29.27 10.70
CA ARG A 140 -22.88 29.91 10.27
C ARG A 140 -23.74 30.17 11.50
N ARG A 141 -23.75 31.41 11.98
CA ARG A 141 -24.75 31.87 12.95
C ARG A 141 -26.14 31.76 12.31
N ARG A 142 -27.03 31.01 12.95
CA ARG A 142 -28.48 31.14 12.77
C ARG A 142 -29.00 31.87 13.99
N ASP A 143 -29.51 33.07 13.77
CA ASP A 143 -30.20 33.86 14.78
C ASP A 143 -31.41 33.06 15.26
N GLU A 144 -31.46 32.75 16.56
CA GLU A 144 -32.70 32.79 17.33
C GLU A 144 -32.39 32.61 18.83
N THR A 145 -32.95 33.54 19.59
CA THR A 145 -32.98 33.66 21.03
C THR A 145 -33.35 32.36 21.75
N ALA A 146 -32.36 31.72 22.33
CA ALA A 146 -32.47 30.90 23.53
C ALA A 146 -31.10 30.96 24.20
N VAL A 147 -31.03 31.02 25.53
CA VAL A 147 -29.77 30.95 26.27
C VAL A 147 -29.36 29.48 26.35
N PRO A 148 -28.17 29.09 25.86
CA PRO A 148 -27.48 27.91 26.35
C PRO A 148 -26.18 28.38 27.00
N LEU A 149 -26.06 28.21 28.31
CA LEU A 149 -24.74 28.20 28.96
C LEU A 149 -23.98 26.97 28.46
N LEU A 150 -23.26 27.07 27.33
CA LEU A 150 -22.13 26.20 26.96
C LEU A 150 -21.23 27.03 26.02
N ALA A 151 -19.92 27.17 26.24
CA ALA A 151 -18.98 26.05 26.19
C ALA A 151 -17.77 26.19 27.15
N PRO A 152 -17.64 25.28 28.13
CA PRO A 152 -16.37 24.90 28.73
C PRO A 152 -16.02 23.47 28.29
N ASN A 153 -15.32 23.30 27.16
CA ASN A 153 -14.82 21.99 26.69
C ASN A 153 -13.71 22.09 25.61
N GLN A 154 -12.88 23.15 25.62
CA GLN A 154 -11.80 23.32 24.63
C GLN A 154 -10.83 22.12 24.60
N ASP A 155 -10.66 21.47 25.74
CA ASP A 155 -9.92 20.22 25.92
C ASP A 155 -10.45 19.07 25.06
N VAL A 156 -11.78 18.94 24.91
CA VAL A 156 -12.39 17.88 24.11
C VAL A 156 -12.09 18.10 22.62
N TYR A 157 -12.12 19.35 22.15
CA TYR A 157 -11.80 19.67 20.75
C TYR A 157 -10.32 19.46 20.42
N LEU A 158 -9.41 19.83 21.32
CA LEU A 158 -7.98 19.58 21.15
C LEU A 158 -7.70 18.08 21.03
N ARG A 159 -8.26 17.28 21.96
CA ARG A 159 -8.12 15.82 21.93
C ARG A 159 -8.66 15.22 20.64
N GLU A 160 -9.85 15.63 20.20
CA GLU A 160 -10.46 15.07 18.99
C GLU A 160 -9.70 15.45 17.72
N ASN A 161 -9.12 16.66 17.68
CA ASN A 161 -8.28 17.02 16.56
C ASN A 161 -6.99 16.19 16.52
N LEU A 162 -6.31 16.03 17.66
CA LEU A 162 -5.12 15.18 17.75
C LEU A 162 -5.44 13.74 17.31
N ARG A 163 -6.57 13.17 17.74
CA ARG A 163 -7.04 11.85 17.27
C ARG A 163 -7.27 11.82 15.77
N SER A 164 -7.92 12.83 15.21
CA SER A 164 -8.16 12.95 13.78
C SER A 164 -6.84 13.00 12.99
N ARG A 165 -5.84 13.74 13.47
CA ARG A 165 -4.50 13.78 12.85
C ARG A 165 -3.79 12.43 12.93
N LEU A 166 -3.81 11.77 14.08
CA LEU A 166 -3.23 10.43 14.21
C LEU A 166 -3.96 9.40 13.35
N LEU A 167 -5.28 9.51 13.17
CA LEU A 167 -6.03 8.68 12.24
C LEU A 167 -5.58 8.91 10.79
N VAL A 168 -5.39 10.16 10.38
CA VAL A 168 -4.83 10.50 9.05
C VAL A 168 -3.43 9.90 8.89
N ALA A 169 -2.57 10.00 9.90
CA ALA A 169 -1.25 9.39 9.89
C ALA A 169 -1.36 7.87 9.72
N ALA A 170 -2.18 7.18 10.51
CA ALA A 170 -2.37 5.73 10.44
C ALA A 170 -2.88 5.27 9.06
N GLN A 171 -3.75 6.04 8.42
CA GLN A 171 -4.27 5.75 7.08
C GLN A 171 -3.27 6.03 5.95
N ALA A 172 -2.32 6.94 6.17
CA ALA A 172 -1.27 7.27 5.21
C ALA A 172 -0.21 6.16 5.10
N VAL A 173 0.06 5.44 6.20
CA VAL A 173 1.05 4.35 6.25
C VAL A 173 0.83 3.26 5.20
N PRO A 174 -0.33 2.57 5.12
CA PRO A 174 -0.55 1.51 4.12
C PRO A 174 -0.69 2.03 2.69
N ARG A 175 -0.81 3.36 2.51
CA ARG A 175 -0.89 4.02 1.21
C ARG A 175 0.45 4.62 0.78
N HIS A 176 1.49 4.44 1.59
CA HIS A 176 2.82 4.98 1.37
C HIS A 176 2.83 6.51 1.13
N GLN A 177 1.90 7.23 1.79
CA GLN A 177 1.74 8.67 1.66
C GLN A 177 2.65 9.41 2.67
N GLU A 178 3.96 9.33 2.42
CA GLU A 178 5.02 9.87 3.30
C GLU A 178 4.77 11.33 3.72
N GLU A 179 4.44 12.20 2.76
CA GLU A 179 4.19 13.62 3.04
C GLU A 179 2.99 13.82 3.98
N THR A 180 1.88 13.14 3.71
CA THR A 180 0.66 13.20 4.55
C THR A 180 0.92 12.65 5.95
N TYR A 181 1.67 11.55 6.05
CA TYR A 181 2.08 10.96 7.33
C TYR A 181 2.92 11.94 8.16
N LYS A 182 3.97 12.51 7.57
CA LYS A 182 4.85 13.46 8.25
C LYS A 182 4.12 14.74 8.65
N GLN A 183 3.31 15.31 7.76
CA GLN A 183 2.52 16.50 8.07
C GLN A 183 1.51 16.24 9.20
N ALA A 184 0.89 15.07 9.24
CA ALA A 184 -0.04 14.72 10.32
C ALA A 184 0.67 14.63 11.68
N LEU A 185 1.84 13.98 11.73
CA LEU A 185 2.65 13.87 12.96
C LEU A 185 3.24 15.22 13.39
N ASP A 186 3.69 16.04 12.45
CA ASP A 186 4.18 17.40 12.71
C ASP A 186 3.09 18.28 13.34
N ASN A 187 1.86 18.20 12.82
CA ASN A 187 0.70 18.88 13.42
C ASN A 187 0.44 18.41 14.86
N VAL A 188 0.52 17.09 15.12
CA VAL A 188 0.37 16.53 16.47
C VAL A 188 1.45 17.07 17.41
N SER A 189 2.72 16.99 17.03
CA SER A 189 3.86 17.48 17.83
C SER A 189 3.70 18.97 18.15
N THR A 190 3.35 19.75 17.12
CA THR A 190 3.13 21.20 17.23
C THR A 190 2.02 21.55 18.22
N TRP A 191 0.89 20.85 18.17
CA TRP A 191 -0.27 21.16 19.01
C TRP A 191 -0.07 20.68 20.44
N VAL A 192 0.56 19.52 20.63
CA VAL A 192 0.91 19.03 21.96
C VAL A 192 1.86 20.01 22.64
N ARG A 193 2.90 20.48 21.95
CA ARG A 193 3.82 21.50 22.48
C ARG A 193 3.16 22.86 22.77
N ALA A 194 2.06 23.19 22.08
CA ALA A 194 1.38 24.47 22.23
C ALA A 194 0.35 24.50 23.37
N TYR A 195 -0.29 23.37 23.67
CA TYR A 195 -1.46 23.32 24.57
C TYR A 195 -1.32 22.37 25.76
N TYR A 196 -0.34 21.47 25.75
CA TYR A 196 -0.13 20.50 26.82
C TYR A 196 1.13 20.83 27.62
N ASP A 197 1.15 20.38 28.88
CA ASP A 197 2.28 20.56 29.79
C ASP A 197 3.47 19.72 29.29
N THR A 198 4.46 20.39 28.70
CA THR A 198 5.66 19.75 28.15
C THR A 198 6.67 19.34 29.22
N ASP A 199 6.49 19.77 30.47
CA ASP A 199 7.31 19.33 31.60
C ASP A 199 6.75 18.04 32.24
N ASP A 200 5.49 17.69 31.93
CA ASP A 200 4.91 16.41 32.33
C ASP A 200 5.60 15.23 31.62
N ALA A 201 5.95 14.21 32.41
CA ALA A 201 6.66 13.03 31.92
C ALA A 201 5.87 12.27 30.84
N THR A 202 4.53 12.27 30.92
CA THR A 202 3.65 11.60 29.95
C THR A 202 3.67 12.33 28.61
N THR A 203 3.58 13.67 28.64
CA THR A 203 3.65 14.51 27.44
C THR A 203 5.02 14.41 26.78
N THR A 204 6.09 14.40 27.58
CA THR A 204 7.46 14.22 27.06
C THR A 204 7.60 12.89 26.33
N ALA A 205 7.20 11.78 26.97
CA ALA A 205 7.25 10.46 26.35
C ALA A 205 6.39 10.37 25.08
N PHE A 206 5.21 10.98 25.08
CA PHE A 206 4.34 11.06 23.91
C PHE A 206 5.02 11.78 22.74
N LEU A 207 5.62 12.95 23.00
CA LEU A 207 6.34 13.71 21.97
C LEU A 207 7.56 12.95 21.44
N GLU A 208 8.31 12.26 22.29
CA GLU A 208 9.42 11.40 21.86
C GLU A 208 8.95 10.28 20.92
N ASP A 209 7.81 9.67 21.19
CA ASP A 209 7.27 8.61 20.34
C ASP A 209 6.73 9.15 19.01
N VAL A 210 6.13 10.35 19.00
CA VAL A 210 5.79 11.08 17.77
C VAL A 210 7.05 11.40 16.95
N ASP A 211 8.13 11.84 17.59
CA ASP A 211 9.39 12.17 16.92
C ASP A 211 10.08 10.90 16.37
N LYS A 212 10.06 9.79 17.11
CA LYS A 212 10.56 8.49 16.61
C LYS A 212 9.78 8.02 15.40
N LEU A 213 8.45 8.21 15.39
CA LEU A 213 7.58 7.86 14.26
C LEU A 213 7.86 8.75 13.05
N SER A 214 8.01 10.06 13.22
CA SER A 214 8.25 11.00 12.11
C SER A 214 9.58 10.76 11.38
N GLN A 215 10.55 10.14 12.06
CA GLN A 215 11.83 9.71 11.49
C GLN A 215 11.74 8.41 10.67
N GLN A 216 10.67 7.64 10.80
CA GLN A 216 10.48 6.43 10.02
C GLN A 216 10.02 6.78 8.61
N ASN A 217 10.65 6.16 7.61
CA ASN A 217 10.28 6.35 6.21
C ASN A 217 9.25 5.29 5.82
N ILE A 218 8.07 5.72 5.39
CA ILE A 218 6.99 4.87 4.88
C ILE A 218 6.91 4.85 3.35
N THR A 219 7.88 5.48 2.68
CA THR A 219 7.99 5.47 1.21
C THR A 219 8.30 4.06 0.72
N MET A 220 7.54 3.61 -0.27
CA MET A 220 7.77 2.32 -0.92
C MET A 220 8.42 2.51 -2.29
N ASN A 221 9.66 2.08 -2.41
CA ASN A 221 10.40 2.11 -3.67
C ASN A 221 10.25 0.76 -4.38
N VAL A 222 9.37 0.69 -5.38
CA VAL A 222 9.16 -0.51 -6.20
C VAL A 222 9.84 -0.38 -7.56
N PRO A 223 10.31 -1.47 -8.18
CA PRO A 223 10.85 -1.43 -9.53
C PRO A 223 9.77 -1.11 -10.57
N ASP A 224 10.09 -0.30 -11.58
CA ASP A 224 9.14 0.09 -12.65
C ASP A 224 8.77 -1.07 -13.60
N LYS A 225 9.55 -2.16 -13.57
CA LYS A 225 9.34 -3.34 -14.42
C LYS A 225 9.83 -4.60 -13.73
N LEU A 226 9.20 -5.72 -14.08
CA LEU A 226 9.64 -7.07 -13.71
C LEU A 226 10.46 -7.66 -14.86
N ALA A 227 11.65 -8.16 -14.59
CA ALA A 227 12.53 -8.77 -15.59
C ALA A 227 11.92 -10.03 -16.21
N SER A 228 11.14 -10.79 -15.43
CA SER A 228 10.49 -12.03 -15.85
C SER A 228 9.36 -11.83 -16.87
N GLN A 229 8.66 -10.70 -16.82
CA GLN A 229 7.46 -10.43 -17.60
C GLN A 229 7.68 -10.52 -19.13
N PRO A 230 8.61 -9.77 -19.75
CA PRO A 230 8.83 -9.86 -21.20
C PRO A 230 9.37 -11.23 -21.65
N ILE A 231 10.07 -11.95 -20.76
CA ILE A 231 10.61 -13.28 -21.07
C ILE A 231 9.47 -14.30 -21.16
N LEU A 232 8.57 -14.31 -20.18
CA LEU A 232 7.40 -15.20 -20.17
C LEU A 232 6.44 -14.90 -21.31
N GLU A 233 6.22 -13.63 -21.61
CA GLU A 233 5.38 -13.23 -22.74
C GLU A 233 5.93 -13.80 -24.06
N LYS A 234 7.24 -13.68 -24.29
CA LYS A 234 7.88 -14.23 -25.50
C LYS A 234 7.80 -15.76 -25.56
N LEU A 235 7.96 -16.44 -24.44
CA LEU A 235 7.81 -17.90 -24.35
C LEU A 235 6.36 -18.32 -24.69
N MET A 236 5.37 -17.61 -24.14
CA MET A 236 3.95 -17.84 -24.45
C MET A 236 3.64 -17.60 -25.92
N GLN A 237 4.10 -16.50 -26.52
CA GLN A 237 3.90 -16.22 -27.95
C GLN A 237 4.50 -17.31 -28.83
N THR A 238 5.71 -17.77 -28.49
CA THR A 238 6.37 -18.88 -29.21
C THR A 238 5.56 -20.17 -29.09
N ARG A 239 5.05 -20.45 -27.89
CA ARG A 239 4.25 -21.65 -27.64
C ARG A 239 2.94 -21.65 -28.41
N VAL A 240 2.21 -20.54 -28.37
CA VAL A 240 0.94 -20.37 -29.11
C VAL A 240 1.18 -20.47 -30.62
N ARG A 241 2.24 -19.83 -31.15
CA ARG A 241 2.63 -19.96 -32.56
C ARG A 241 2.85 -21.43 -32.94
N ASN A 242 3.60 -22.18 -32.12
CA ASN A 242 3.91 -23.59 -32.39
C ASN A 242 2.67 -24.49 -32.28
N LEU A 243 1.65 -24.12 -31.49
CA LEU A 243 0.38 -24.84 -31.45
C LEU A 243 -0.46 -24.56 -32.70
N LEU A 244 -0.50 -23.31 -33.17
CA LEU A 244 -1.23 -22.92 -34.38
C LEU A 244 -0.59 -23.45 -35.67
N ALA A 245 0.72 -23.67 -35.66
CA ALA A 245 1.49 -24.19 -36.80
C ALA A 245 1.49 -25.72 -36.92
N GLN A 246 0.91 -26.46 -35.96
CA GLN A 246 0.75 -27.91 -36.06
C GLN A 246 -0.39 -28.23 -37.04
N PRO A 247 -0.13 -28.92 -38.17
CA PRO A 247 -1.19 -29.47 -39.01
C PRO A 247 -1.97 -30.45 -38.14
N GLY A 248 -3.30 -30.33 -38.13
CA GLY A 248 -4.16 -31.34 -37.52
C GLY A 248 -3.75 -32.72 -38.00
N VAL A 249 -3.68 -33.67 -37.07
CA VAL A 249 -3.57 -35.12 -37.29
C VAL A 249 -4.20 -35.45 -38.64
N ALA A 250 -3.39 -36.03 -39.54
CA ALA A 250 -3.82 -36.44 -40.87
C ALA A 250 -5.22 -37.05 -40.76
N ALA A 251 -6.19 -36.44 -41.47
CA ALA A 251 -7.40 -37.15 -41.83
C ALA A 251 -6.93 -38.51 -42.35
N GLU A 252 -7.31 -39.56 -41.64
CA GLU A 252 -7.11 -40.95 -42.00
C GLU A 252 -7.32 -41.04 -43.51
N GLN A 253 -6.22 -41.24 -44.25
CA GLN A 253 -6.27 -41.47 -45.68
C GLN A 253 -6.99 -42.81 -45.85
N GLU A 254 -8.32 -42.76 -45.99
CA GLU A 254 -9.08 -43.82 -46.65
C GLU A 254 -8.50 -43.94 -48.06
N ALA A 255 -7.58 -44.90 -48.20
CA ALA A 255 -7.06 -45.33 -49.48
C ALA A 255 -8.23 -45.82 -50.33
N PRO A 256 -8.37 -45.40 -51.60
CA PRO A 256 -9.37 -45.97 -52.48
C PRO A 256 -8.94 -47.40 -52.80
N ALA A 257 -9.74 -48.37 -52.39
CA ALA A 257 -9.60 -49.75 -52.84
C ALA A 257 -9.96 -49.82 -54.33
N SER A 258 -8.94 -50.03 -55.16
CA SER A 258 -9.04 -50.19 -56.60
C SER A 258 -9.41 -51.63 -56.98
N ALA A 259 -10.65 -51.82 -57.50
CA ALA A 259 -11.08 -52.68 -58.63
C ALA A 259 -11.00 -54.24 -58.51
N PRO A 260 -11.70 -55.06 -59.36
CA PRO A 260 -12.35 -54.72 -60.63
C PRO A 260 -13.75 -55.35 -60.96
N ALA A 261 -14.39 -54.70 -61.96
CA ALA A 261 -15.28 -55.11 -63.06
C ALA A 261 -16.37 -56.22 -62.93
N PRO A 262 -17.54 -56.04 -63.63
CA PRO A 262 -18.65 -56.98 -63.63
C PRO A 262 -18.49 -58.05 -64.73
N ASP A 263 -18.94 -59.28 -64.47
CA ASP A 263 -19.16 -60.25 -65.54
C ASP A 263 -20.47 -61.03 -65.33
N SER A 264 -21.42 -60.71 -66.22
CA SER A 264 -22.33 -61.60 -66.94
C SER A 264 -23.03 -62.76 -66.21
N ALA A 265 -24.34 -62.63 -66.08
CA ALA A 265 -25.27 -63.76 -65.94
C ALA A 265 -25.24 -64.68 -67.18
N PRO A 266 -25.64 -65.95 -67.01
CA PRO A 266 -26.67 -66.50 -67.89
C PRO A 266 -27.77 -67.31 -67.17
N GLN A 267 -28.80 -67.60 -67.96
CA GLN A 267 -30.14 -68.13 -67.68
C GLN A 267 -30.22 -69.66 -67.43
N GLY A 268 -31.38 -70.09 -66.91
CA GLY A 268 -31.99 -71.44 -67.07
C GLY A 268 -31.76 -72.36 -65.87
N GLU A 269 -32.72 -73.10 -65.31
CA GLU A 269 -34.10 -73.52 -65.70
C GLU A 269 -35.03 -73.53 -64.47
#